data_AF-A0A945F9C6-F1
#
_entry.id   AF-A0A945F9C6-F1
#
_cell.length_a   1.000
_cell.length_b   1.000
_cell.length_c   1.000
_cell.angle_alpha   90.00
_cell.angle_beta   90.00
_cell.angle_gamma   90.00
#
_symmetry.space_group_name_H-M   'P 1'
#
loop_
_entity.id
_entity.type
_entity.pdbx_description
1 polymer ?
#
loop_
_entity_poly.entity_id
_entity_poly.type
_entity_poly.pdbx_seq_one_letter_code
_entity_poly.pdbx_strand_id
1 'polypeptide(L)'
;MMIRRGESKVSNVPSENLITFIRKRALLGTDELSGDGKNWIRVDRHYQLQKYFPIDGEGPATQAEVGELNPGLKGNLEEVADLLKDING
;
A
#
# COMPACT_ATOMS: atom_id res chain seq x y z
N MET A 1 -8.69 -9.86 0.41
CA MET A 1 -7.52 -9.84 -0.50
C MET A 1 -6.77 -11.16 -0.38
N MET A 2 -5.99 -11.53 -1.40
CA MET A 2 -5.24 -12.79 -1.46
C MET A 2 -3.75 -12.50 -1.36
N ILE A 3 -3.04 -13.40 -0.69
CA ILE A 3 -1.59 -13.34 -0.51
C ILE A 3 -0.99 -14.65 -1.01
N ARG A 4 0.12 -14.59 -1.75
CA ARG A 4 0.89 -15.79 -2.11
C ARG A 4 2.38 -15.61 -1.82
N ARG A 5 3.00 -16.72 -1.45
CA ARG A 5 4.45 -16.88 -1.29
C ARG A 5 4.86 -18.13 -2.07
N GLY A 6 5.39 -17.93 -3.28
CA GLY A 6 5.61 -19.03 -4.22
C GLY A 6 4.31 -19.77 -4.51
N GLU A 7 4.28 -21.07 -4.23
CA GLU A 7 3.12 -21.93 -4.43
C GLU A 7 2.08 -21.85 -3.30
N SER A 8 2.46 -21.33 -2.14
CA SER A 8 1.55 -21.19 -1.00
C SER A 8 0.66 -19.97 -1.16
N LYS A 9 -0.65 -20.14 -0.97
CA LYS A 9 -1.65 -19.07 -1.11
C LYS A 9 -2.60 -19.03 0.08
N VAL A 10 -2.89 -17.82 0.56
CA VAL A 10 -3.89 -17.53 1.58
C VAL A 10 -4.93 -16.57 0.99
N SER A 11 -6.21 -16.93 1.11
CA SER A 11 -7.34 -16.11 0.70
C SER A 11 -7.98 -15.41 1.92
N ASN A 12 -8.90 -14.48 1.65
CA ASN A 12 -9.70 -13.79 2.67
C ASN A 12 -8.87 -13.04 3.71
N VAL A 13 -7.68 -12.56 3.33
CA VAL A 13 -6.90 -11.69 4.19
C VAL A 13 -7.55 -10.31 4.21
N PRO A 14 -7.89 -9.76 5.40
CA PRO A 14 -8.39 -8.40 5.51
C PRO A 14 -7.28 -7.39 5.17
N SER A 15 -7.59 -6.42 4.33
CA SER A 15 -6.61 -5.41 3.87
C SER A 15 -6.11 -4.51 4.99
N GLU A 16 -6.97 -4.23 5.98
CA GLU A 16 -6.65 -3.45 7.17
C GLU A 16 -5.52 -4.07 8.00
N ASN A 17 -5.34 -5.39 7.92
CA ASN A 17 -4.32 -6.12 8.69
C ASN A 17 -2.98 -6.23 7.98
N LEU A 18 -2.87 -5.82 6.71
CA LEU A 18 -1.63 -5.92 5.94
C LEU A 18 -0.46 -5.23 6.63
N ILE A 19 -0.66 -3.99 7.09
CA ILE A 19 0.40 -3.21 7.75
C ILE A 19 0.86 -3.92 9.03
N THR A 20 -0.08 -4.48 9.80
CA THR A 20 0.24 -5.25 11.00
C THR A 20 1.06 -6.49 10.67
N PHE A 21 0.72 -7.22 9.60
CA PHE A 21 1.48 -8.39 9.18
C PHE A 21 2.89 -8.05 8.69
N ILE A 22 3.06 -6.94 7.98
CA ILE A 22 4.37 -6.45 7.56
C ILE A 22 5.22 -6.10 8.78
N ARG A 23 4.68 -5.30 9.72
CA ARG A 23 5.38 -4.90 10.95
C ARG A 23 5.77 -6.10 11.81
N LYS A 24 4.92 -7.13 11.87
CA LYS A 24 5.19 -8.40 12.57
C LYS A 24 6.10 -9.35 11.79
N ARG A 25 6.59 -8.95 10.61
CA ARG A 25 7.39 -9.78 9.68
C ARG A 25 6.70 -11.09 9.25
N ALA A 26 5.38 -11.15 9.37
CA ALA A 26 4.59 -12.26 8.85
C ALA A 26 4.47 -12.17 7.31
N LEU A 27 4.39 -10.95 6.80
CA LEU A 27 4.43 -10.64 5.37
C LEU A 27 5.82 -10.11 4.99
N LEU A 28 6.41 -10.71 3.97
CA LEU A 28 7.72 -10.34 3.41
C LEU A 28 7.53 -9.48 2.16
N GLY A 29 8.53 -8.67 1.84
CA GLY A 29 8.48 -7.81 0.65
C GLY A 29 8.32 -8.60 -0.66
N THR A 30 8.90 -9.79 -0.69
CA THR A 30 8.82 -10.75 -1.81
C THR A 30 7.47 -11.44 -1.95
N ASP A 31 6.60 -11.36 -0.94
CA ASP A 31 5.25 -11.92 -1.06
C ASP A 31 4.44 -11.13 -2.07
N GLU A 32 3.38 -11.71 -2.60
CA GLU A 32 2.54 -11.09 -3.61
C GLU A 32 1.09 -10.95 -3.14
N LEU A 33 0.46 -9.84 -3.50
CA LEU A 33 -0.92 -9.49 -3.18
C LEU A 33 -1.77 -9.51 -4.44
N SER A 34 -3.03 -9.90 -4.28
CA SER A 34 -4.03 -9.83 -5.34
C SER A 34 -5.43 -9.55 -4.79
N GLY A 35 -6.16 -8.63 -5.44
CA GLY A 35 -7.57 -8.39 -5.16
C GLY A 35 -8.49 -9.39 -5.86
N ASP A 36 -8.11 -9.84 -7.06
CA ASP A 36 -8.92 -10.63 -8.00
C ASP A 36 -8.42 -12.07 -8.19
N GLY A 37 -7.27 -12.42 -7.61
CA GLY A 37 -6.58 -13.70 -7.79
C GLY A 37 -5.90 -13.87 -9.15
N LYS A 38 -5.95 -12.86 -10.02
CA LYS A 38 -5.39 -12.89 -11.38
C LYS A 38 -4.15 -12.01 -11.50
N ASN A 39 -4.24 -10.78 -10.99
CA ASN A 39 -3.17 -9.80 -11.00
C ASN A 39 -2.45 -9.81 -9.66
N TRP A 40 -1.15 -10.09 -9.69
CA TRP A 40 -0.32 -10.24 -8.50
C TRP A 40 0.79 -9.20 -8.51
N ILE A 41 0.96 -8.54 -7.37
CA ILE A 41 2.00 -7.53 -7.18
C ILE A 41 2.80 -7.84 -5.92
N ARG A 42 4.12 -7.74 -6.00
CA ARG A 42 4.98 -7.88 -4.82
C ARG A 42 4.64 -6.81 -3.78
N VAL A 43 4.60 -7.20 -2.52
CA VAL A 43 4.24 -6.30 -1.41
C VAL A 43 5.22 -5.12 -1.33
N ASP A 44 6.51 -5.36 -1.55
CA ASP A 44 7.54 -4.30 -1.56
C ASP A 44 7.49 -3.38 -2.78
N ARG A 45 6.75 -3.74 -3.83
CA ARG A 45 6.51 -2.90 -5.02
C ARG A 45 5.12 -2.26 -5.01
N HIS A 46 4.30 -2.57 -4.02
CA HIS A 46 2.97 -2.00 -3.93
C HIS A 46 3.06 -0.54 -3.49
N TYR A 47 2.46 0.36 -4.27
CA TYR A 47 2.56 1.81 -4.10
C TYR A 47 2.36 2.30 -2.66
N GLN A 48 1.39 1.72 -1.94
CA GLN A 48 1.11 2.11 -0.55
C GLN A 48 1.98 1.40 0.51
N LEU A 49 2.53 0.22 0.20
CA LEU A 49 3.17 -0.66 1.18
C LEU A 49 4.69 -0.67 1.07
N GLN A 50 5.25 -0.26 -0.07
CA GLN A 50 6.71 -0.21 -0.31
C GLN A 50 7.47 0.56 0.79
N LYS A 51 6.85 1.59 1.37
CA LYS A 51 7.42 2.38 2.47
C LYS A 51 7.76 1.59 3.74
N TYR A 52 7.25 0.36 3.86
CA TYR A 52 7.53 -0.52 4.99
C TYR A 52 8.70 -1.50 4.71
N PHE A 53 9.32 -1.45 3.52
CA PHE A 53 10.43 -2.32 3.11
C PHE A 53 11.62 -1.47 2.66
N PRO A 54 12.37 -0.87 3.60
CA PRO A 54 13.60 -0.17 3.25
C PRO A 54 14.62 -1.15 2.64
N ILE A 55 15.34 -0.70 1.61
CA ILE A 55 16.41 -1.48 0.99
C ILE A 55 17.64 -1.36 1.91
N ASP A 56 18.15 -2.49 2.40
CA ASP A 56 19.31 -2.53 3.30
C ASP A 56 20.49 -1.74 2.70
N GLY A 57 20.80 -0.60 3.31
CA GLY A 57 21.75 0.40 2.83
C GLY A 57 21.31 1.82 3.15
N GLU A 58 19.99 2.06 3.16
CA GLU A 58 19.39 3.18 3.89
C GLU A 58 19.01 2.68 5.28
N GLY A 59 19.83 3.02 6.29
CA GLY A 59 19.38 3.01 7.69
C GLY A 59 18.04 3.74 7.80
N PRO A 60 17.23 3.47 8.85
CA PRO A 60 15.80 3.82 8.91
C PRO A 60 15.63 5.18 8.29
N ALA A 61 15.09 5.23 7.07
CA ALA A 61 14.99 6.48 6.32
C ALA A 61 14.42 7.45 7.33
N THR A 62 15.25 8.40 7.76
CA THR A 62 14.82 9.52 8.57
C THR A 62 13.56 9.93 7.88
N GLN A 63 12.47 9.87 8.63
CA GLN A 63 11.15 10.25 8.19
C GLN A 63 11.30 11.70 7.75
N ALA A 64 11.75 11.88 6.50
CA ALA A 64 11.73 13.09 5.75
C ALA A 64 10.24 13.31 5.64
N GLU A 65 9.77 14.11 6.59
CA GLU A 65 8.74 15.09 6.40
C GLU A 65 7.94 14.79 5.16
N VAL A 66 6.76 14.20 5.37
CA VAL A 66 5.57 14.50 4.57
C VAL A 66 5.96 14.82 3.13
N GLY A 67 6.59 13.83 2.47
CA GLY A 67 7.08 13.98 1.11
C GLY A 67 5.88 14.39 0.29
N GLU A 68 5.98 15.61 -0.21
CA GLU A 68 4.93 16.40 -0.81
C GLU A 68 3.92 15.52 -1.54
N LEU A 69 2.65 15.65 -1.15
CA LEU A 69 1.54 15.21 -1.97
C LEU A 69 1.87 15.59 -3.40
N ASN A 70 2.09 14.60 -4.27
CA ASN A 70 2.29 14.81 -5.70
C ASN A 70 1.33 15.94 -6.12
N PRO A 71 1.80 17.06 -6.71
CA PRO A 71 0.93 18.19 -7.01
C PRO A 71 -0.30 17.78 -7.83
N GLY A 72 -0.16 16.71 -8.63
CA GLY A 72 -1.26 16.09 -9.37
C GLY A 72 -2.30 15.35 -8.51
N LEU A 73 -1.94 14.80 -7.34
CA LEU A 73 -2.89 14.10 -6.47
C LEU A 73 -3.70 15.07 -5.59
N LYS A 74 -3.10 16.20 -5.19
CA LYS A 74 -3.80 17.24 -4.41
C LYS A 74 -4.91 17.90 -5.24
N GLY A 75 -4.63 18.22 -6.52
CA GLY A 75 -5.66 18.78 -7.41
C GLY A 75 -6.86 17.87 -7.61
N ASN A 76 -6.63 16.57 -7.80
CA ASN A 76 -7.70 15.58 -7.93
C ASN A 76 -8.53 15.42 -6.64
N LEU A 77 -7.90 15.51 -5.47
CA LEU A 77 -8.64 15.39 -4.20
C LEU A 77 -9.47 16.64 -3.86
N GLU A 78 -8.97 17.82 -4.25
CA GLU A 78 -9.64 19.11 -4.06
C GLU A 78 -10.88 19.21 -4.97
N GLU A 79 -10.76 18.82 -6.25
CA GLU A 79 -11.88 18.77 -7.20
C GLU A 79 -12.98 17.78 -6.75
N VAL A 80 -12.61 16.60 -6.25
CA VAL A 80 -13.57 15.63 -5.73
C VAL A 80 -14.24 16.12 -4.44
N ALA A 81 -13.52 16.86 -3.59
CA ALA A 81 -14.10 17.44 -2.38
C ALA A 81 -15.14 18.53 -2.69
N ASP A 82 -14.92 19.34 -3.73
CA ASP A 82 -15.87 20.36 -4.16
C ASP A 82 -17.11 19.75 -4.83
N LEU A 83 -16.95 18.72 -5.68
CA LEU A 83 -18.08 17.94 -6.22
C LEU A 83 -18.96 17.33 -5.12
N LEU A 84 -18.37 16.90 -4.00
CA LEU A 84 -19.13 16.35 -2.86
C LEU A 84 -19.88 17.40 -2.05
N LYS A 85 -19.43 18.66 -2.06
CA LYS A 85 -20.18 19.76 -1.43
C LYS A 85 -21.45 20.09 -2.22
N ASP A 86 -21.35 20.09 -3.55
CA ASP A 86 -22.48 20.41 -4.43
C ASP A 86 -23.61 19.36 -4.38
N ILE A 87 -23.27 18.11 -4.05
CA ILE A 87 -24.26 17.03 -3.89
C ILE A 87 -24.96 17.06 -2.53
N ASN A 88 -24.31 17.60 -1.49
CA ASN A 88 -24.85 17.69 -0.13
C ASN A 88 -25.41 19.08 0.21
N GLY A 89 -25.54 19.97 -0.78
CA GLY A 89 -26.14 21.30 -0.67
C GLY A 89 -27.63 21.29 -0.95
#